data_AF-A0A4R9WVE7-F1
#
_entry.id   AF-A0A4R9WVE7-F1
#
_cell.length_a   1.000
_cell.length_b   1.000
_cell.length_c   1.000
_cell.angle_alpha   90.00
_cell.angle_beta   90.00
_cell.angle_gamma   90.00
#
_symmetry.space_group_name_H-M   'P 1'
#
loop_
_entity.id
_entity.type
_entity.pdbx_description
1 polymer ?
#
loop_
_entity_poly.entity_id
_entity_poly.type
_entity_poly.pdbx_seq_one_letter_code
_entity_poly.pdbx_strand_id
1 'polypeptide(L)'
;MAYRGFPKKYDRIEARILELVQKNNRLTSDAIGEQVALSATACQRRLKRLRAEGIIEADVSIVSAKAVGRPIQMLLLVTLERERVDIIDRFKRDIKSSLEIATGFYITGDA
;
A
#
# COMPACT_ATOMS: atom_id res chain seq x y z
N MET A 1 1.94 0.52 -19.53
CA MET A 1 2.39 0.25 -18.15
C MET A 1 2.91 -1.17 -18.13
N ALA A 2 4.22 -1.35 -18.29
CA ALA A 2 4.81 -2.69 -18.39
C ALA A 2 4.78 -3.36 -17.01
N TYR A 3 4.04 -4.47 -16.89
CA TYR A 3 4.12 -5.36 -15.74
C TYR A 3 5.56 -5.91 -15.69
N ARG A 4 6.36 -5.36 -14.79
CA ARG A 4 7.80 -5.64 -14.68
C ARG A 4 8.00 -6.87 -13.80
N GLY A 5 8.13 -8.04 -14.43
CA GLY A 5 8.69 -9.27 -13.84
C GLY A 5 7.80 -9.98 -12.81
N PHE A 6 7.83 -11.32 -12.83
CA PHE A 6 7.29 -12.13 -11.74
C PHE A 6 7.97 -11.74 -10.41
N PRO A 7 7.24 -11.71 -9.28
CA PRO A 7 7.75 -11.18 -8.03
C PRO A 7 9.02 -11.90 -7.59
N LYS A 8 9.98 -11.11 -7.08
CA LYS A 8 11.21 -11.61 -6.47
C LYS A 8 10.81 -12.57 -5.34
N LYS A 9 11.15 -13.85 -5.50
CA LYS A 9 10.65 -14.94 -4.65
C LYS A 9 11.15 -14.74 -3.21
N TYR A 10 10.26 -14.37 -2.29
CA TYR A 10 10.51 -14.40 -0.86
C TYR A 10 10.00 -15.72 -0.27
N ASP A 11 10.66 -16.22 0.77
CA ASP A 11 10.37 -17.54 1.32
C ASP A 11 9.14 -17.54 2.25
N ARG A 12 8.72 -18.73 2.72
CA ARG A 12 7.56 -18.88 3.62
C ARG A 12 7.72 -18.11 4.94
N ILE A 13 8.94 -18.00 5.45
CA ILE A 13 9.21 -17.26 6.69
C ILE A 13 9.09 -15.76 6.43
N GLU A 14 9.59 -15.29 5.29
CA GLU A 14 9.43 -13.88 4.89
C GLU A 14 7.96 -13.53 4.64
N ALA A 15 7.17 -14.42 4.05
CA ALA A 15 5.73 -14.24 3.94
C ALA A 15 5.08 -14.04 5.32
N ARG A 16 5.46 -14.86 6.31
CA ARG A 16 4.97 -14.72 7.68
C ARG A 16 5.43 -13.43 8.36
N ILE A 17 6.67 -13.01 8.14
CA ILE A 17 7.18 -11.71 8.62
C ILE A 17 6.35 -10.57 8.01
N LEU A 18 6.05 -10.63 6.71
CA LEU A 18 5.25 -9.63 6.01
C LEU A 18 3.82 -9.55 6.58
N GLU A 19 3.17 -10.68 6.84
CA GLU A 19 1.86 -10.73 7.52
C GLU A 19 1.90 -10.01 8.87
N LEU A 20 2.94 -10.23 9.67
CA LEU A 20 3.10 -9.61 10.98
C LEU A 20 3.27 -8.09 10.88
N VAL A 21 4.14 -7.61 9.99
CA VAL A 21 4.43 -6.18 9.88
C VAL A 21 3.33 -5.41 9.14
N GLN A 22 2.56 -6.04 8.26
CA GLN A 22 1.36 -5.45 7.68
C GLN A 22 0.28 -5.18 8.74
N LYS A 23 0.18 -6.07 9.75
CA LYS A 23 -0.74 -5.88 10.88
C LYS A 23 -0.19 -4.86 11.88
N ASN A 24 1.10 -4.93 12.20
CA ASN A 24 1.77 -4.04 13.14
C ASN A 24 3.27 -3.91 12.81
N ASN A 25 3.65 -2.85 12.12
CA ASN A 25 5.04 -2.56 11.77
C ASN A 25 5.92 -2.11 12.95
N ARG A 26 5.34 -1.90 14.14
CA ARG A 26 6.08 -1.58 15.37
C ARG A 26 6.61 -2.79 16.12
N LEU A 27 6.31 -4.01 15.66
CA LEU A 27 6.83 -5.23 16.28
C LEU A 27 8.37 -5.23 16.25
N THR A 28 8.99 -5.56 17.39
CA THR A 28 10.44 -5.70 17.48
C THR A 28 10.91 -6.97 16.77
N SER A 29 12.19 -7.03 16.41
CA SER A 29 12.74 -8.23 15.79
C SER A 29 12.70 -9.45 16.73
N ASP A 30 12.78 -9.24 18.05
CA ASP A 30 12.58 -10.29 19.06
C ASP A 30 11.15 -10.86 19.01
N ALA A 31 10.14 -9.99 19.06
CA ALA A 31 8.73 -10.39 19.05
C ALA A 31 8.33 -11.07 17.72
N ILE A 32 8.94 -10.68 16.61
CA ILE A 32 8.78 -11.35 15.32
C ILE A 32 9.48 -12.72 15.36
N GLY A 33 10.70 -12.79 15.90
CA GLY A 33 11.49 -14.00 16.02
C GLY A 33 10.79 -15.11 16.81
N GLU A 34 10.17 -14.76 17.93
CA GLU A 34 9.34 -15.67 18.72
C GLU A 34 8.18 -16.27 17.90
N GLN A 35 7.55 -15.48 17.04
CA GLN A 35 6.39 -15.91 16.24
C GLN A 35 6.76 -16.71 14.99
N VAL A 36 7.98 -16.55 14.47
CA VAL A 36 8.44 -17.22 13.23
C VAL A 36 9.58 -18.20 13.44
N ALA A 37 9.88 -18.53 14.70
CA ALA A 37 10.96 -19.44 15.11
C ALA A 37 12.34 -19.06 14.55
N LEU A 38 12.70 -17.77 14.67
CA LEU A 38 13.99 -17.23 14.29
C LEU A 38 14.63 -16.43 15.43
N SER A 39 15.95 -16.30 15.40
CA SER A 39 16.62 -15.32 16.26
C SER A 39 16.29 -13.88 15.82
N ALA A 40 16.34 -12.94 16.77
CA ALA A 40 16.09 -11.54 16.50
C ALA A 40 17.02 -10.97 15.39
N THR A 41 18.30 -11.34 15.41
CA THR A 41 19.28 -10.95 14.37
C THR A 41 18.89 -11.46 12.99
N ALA A 42 18.36 -12.68 12.89
CA ALA A 42 17.90 -13.24 11.61
C ALA A 42 16.66 -12.51 11.08
N CYS A 43 15.70 -12.16 11.96
CA CYS A 43 14.53 -11.34 11.62
C CYS A 43 14.94 -9.94 11.16
N GLN A 44 15.84 -9.28 11.88
CA GLN A 44 16.33 -7.94 11.54
C GLN A 44 16.98 -7.90 10.16
N ARG A 45 17.83 -8.90 9.85
CA ARG A 45 18.48 -9.01 8.53
C ARG A 45 17.46 -9.19 7.40
N ARG A 46 16.46 -10.06 7.61
CA ARG A 46 15.38 -10.30 6.63
C ARG A 46 14.54 -9.05 6.40
N LEU A 47 14.11 -8.37 7.46
CA LEU A 47 13.38 -7.11 7.37
C LEU A 47 14.17 -6.01 6.65
N LYS A 48 15.46 -5.86 6.95
CA LYS A 48 16.34 -4.92 6.25
C LYS A 48 16.42 -5.23 4.76
N ARG A 49 16.54 -6.51 4.39
CA ARG A 49 16.53 -6.97 3.00
C ARG A 49 15.21 -6.67 2.30
N LEU A 50 14.07 -7.05 2.91
CA LEU A 50 12.74 -6.85 2.34
C LEU A 50 12.46 -5.36 2.04
N ARG A 51 12.91 -4.45 2.91
CA ARG A 51 12.86 -3.00 2.68
C ARG A 51 13.81 -2.54 1.57
N ALA A 52 15.07 -2.96 1.63
CA ALA A 52 16.08 -2.57 0.63
C ALA A 52 15.72 -3.04 -0.78
N GLU A 53 14.98 -4.13 -0.90
CA GLU A 53 14.50 -4.68 -2.17
C GLU A 53 13.15 -4.12 -2.63
N GLY A 54 12.53 -3.22 -1.84
CA GLY A 54 11.22 -2.64 -2.15
C GLY A 54 10.04 -3.61 -2.01
N ILE A 55 10.24 -4.78 -1.39
CA ILE A 55 9.14 -5.71 -1.06
C ILE A 55 8.29 -5.11 0.07
N ILE A 56 8.94 -4.43 1.03
CA ILE A 56 8.27 -3.49 1.93
C ILE A 56 8.51 -2.10 1.36
N GLU A 57 7.47 -1.54 0.75
CA GLU A 57 7.54 -0.21 0.10
C GLU A 57 7.59 0.94 1.12
N ALA A 58 6.86 0.80 2.24
CA ALA A 58 6.81 1.82 3.29
C ALA A 58 6.36 1.23 4.63
N ASP A 59 6.77 1.89 5.71
CA ASP A 59 6.25 1.70 7.06
C ASP A 59 5.43 2.94 7.44
N VAL A 60 4.10 2.79 7.51
CA VAL A 60 3.18 3.92 7.74
C VAL A 60 2.32 3.72 8.99
N SER A 61 1.79 4.82 9.53
CA SER A 61 0.76 4.80 10.57
C SER A 61 -0.62 4.98 9.94
N ILE A 62 -1.61 4.19 10.38
CA ILE A 62 -3.01 4.37 9.97
C ILE A 62 -3.65 5.39 10.91
N VAL A 63 -4.03 6.54 10.36
CA VAL A 63 -4.62 7.65 11.13
C VAL A 63 -6.14 7.55 11.11
N SER A 64 -6.76 7.67 12.29
CA SER A 64 -8.23 7.71 12.42
C SER A 64 -8.79 8.99 11.80
N ALA A 65 -9.52 8.86 10.69
CA ALA A 65 -10.16 9.98 10.00
C ALA A 65 -11.11 10.76 10.94
N LYS A 66 -11.91 10.04 11.75
CA LYS A 66 -12.81 10.65 12.75
C LYS A 66 -12.05 11.48 13.78
N ALA A 67 -10.93 10.98 14.29
CA ALA A 67 -10.15 11.67 15.32
C ALA A 67 -9.48 12.95 14.80
N VAL A 68 -9.19 13.03 13.50
CA VAL A 68 -8.56 14.21 12.87
C VAL A 68 -9.56 15.13 12.16
N GLY A 69 -10.85 15.05 12.50
CA GLY A 69 -11.88 15.96 11.97
C GLY A 69 -12.30 15.67 10.52
N ARG A 70 -12.10 14.43 10.04
CA ARG A 70 -12.57 13.94 8.73
C ARG A 70 -13.61 12.83 8.92
N PRO A 71 -14.82 13.13 9.41
CA PRO A 71 -15.80 12.12 9.82
C PRO A 71 -16.52 11.42 8.66
N ILE A 72 -16.43 11.97 7.45
CA ILE A 72 -17.16 11.48 6.28
C ILE A 72 -16.16 10.91 5.27
N GLN A 73 -16.46 9.73 4.75
CA GLN A 73 -15.80 9.12 3.62
C GLN A 73 -16.87 8.79 2.58
N MET A 74 -16.63 9.16 1.33
CA MET A 74 -17.56 8.92 0.22
C MET A 74 -16.87 8.13 -0.88
N LEU A 75 -17.62 7.22 -1.51
CA LEU A 75 -17.24 6.60 -2.76
C LEU A 75 -18.00 7.31 -3.88
N LEU A 76 -17.28 7.84 -4.86
CA LEU A 76 -17.87 8.55 -5.99
C LEU A 76 -17.60 7.76 -7.26
N LEU A 77 -18.66 7.47 -8.00
CA LEU A 77 -18.57 7.02 -9.39
C LEU A 77 -18.68 8.27 -10.27
N VAL A 78 -17.66 8.53 -11.09
CA VAL A 78 -17.65 9.68 -12.00
C VAL A 78 -17.67 9.16 -13.43
N THR A 79 -18.69 9.56 -14.18
CA THR A 79 -18.81 9.29 -15.62
C THR A 79 -18.48 10.57 -16.37
N LEU A 80 -17.57 10.49 -17.34
CA LEU A 80 -17.22 11.62 -18.20
C LEU A 80 -18.06 11.56 -19.47
N GLU A 81 -18.79 12.63 -19.79
CA GLU A 81 -19.61 12.71 -21.01
C GLU A 81 -18.78 12.62 -22.31
N ARG A 82 -17.48 12.94 -22.23
CA ARG A 82 -16.56 12.91 -23.37
C ARG A 82 -15.25 12.25 -22.95
N GLU A 83 -14.90 11.17 -23.63
CA GLU A 83 -13.70 10.38 -23.36
C GLU A 83 -12.48 10.79 -24.21
N ARG A 84 -12.39 12.07 -24.58
CA ARG A 84 -11.18 12.54 -25.24
C ARG A 84 -9.99 12.49 -24.28
N VAL A 85 -8.85 12.05 -24.80
CA VAL A 85 -7.61 11.86 -24.02
C VAL A 85 -7.23 13.12 -23.22
N ASP A 86 -7.38 14.31 -23.81
CA ASP A 86 -7.04 15.58 -23.15
C ASP A 86 -7.94 15.89 -21.94
N ILE A 87 -9.23 15.51 -22.00
CA ILE A 87 -10.19 15.69 -20.91
C ILE A 87 -9.86 14.72 -19.77
N ILE A 88 -9.60 13.45 -20.10
CA ILE A 88 -9.25 12.41 -19.12
C ILE A 88 -7.95 12.79 -18.40
N ASP A 89 -6.93 13.25 -19.12
CA ASP A 89 -5.65 13.62 -18.52
C ASP A 89 -5.76 14.85 -17.62
N ARG A 90 -6.57 15.84 -18.01
CA ARG A 90 -6.88 16.99 -17.14
C ARG A 90 -7.57 16.54 -15.87
N PHE A 91 -8.63 15.73 -15.98
CA PHE A 91 -9.38 15.23 -14.83
C PHE A 91 -8.49 14.42 -13.87
N LYS A 92 -7.62 13.55 -14.40
CA LYS A 92 -6.64 12.79 -13.60
C LYS A 92 -5.67 13.71 -12.84
N ARG A 93 -5.22 14.81 -13.46
CA ARG A 93 -4.35 15.80 -12.79
C ARG A 93 -5.09 16.50 -11.66
N ASP A 94 -6.31 16.96 -11.93
CA ASP A 94 -7.13 17.69 -10.95
C ASP A 94 -7.40 16.79 -9.73
N ILE A 95 -7.79 15.53 -9.95
CA ILE A 95 -7.95 14.54 -8.86
C ILE A 95 -6.68 14.36 -8.05
N LYS A 96 -5.53 14.13 -8.70
CA LYS A 96 -4.26 13.91 -8.00
C LYS A 96 -3.80 15.09 -7.15
N SER A 97 -4.26 16.30 -7.49
CA SER A 97 -3.90 17.53 -6.76
C SER A 97 -4.83 17.84 -5.57
N SER A 98 -5.97 17.17 -5.46
CA SER A 98 -6.94 17.38 -4.38
C SER A 98 -6.57 16.57 -3.14
N LEU A 99 -6.41 17.25 -1.99
CA LEU A 99 -6.04 16.66 -0.71
C LEU A 99 -7.16 15.82 -0.08
N GLU A 100 -8.38 16.01 -0.56
CA GLU A 100 -9.59 15.33 -0.12
C GLU A 100 -9.73 13.95 -0.79
N ILE A 101 -9.06 13.73 -1.92
CA ILE A 101 -9.14 12.48 -2.68
C ILE A 101 -7.98 11.57 -2.30
N ALA A 102 -8.27 10.52 -1.55
CA ALA A 102 -7.26 9.55 -1.12
C ALA A 102 -6.82 8.61 -2.25
N THR A 103 -7.76 8.13 -3.05
CA THR A 103 -7.51 7.16 -4.13
C THR A 103 -8.49 7.39 -5.28
N GLY A 104 -8.02 7.21 -6.51
CA GLY A 104 -8.85 7.21 -7.71
C GLY A 104 -8.54 5.99 -8.59
N PHE A 105 -9.58 5.38 -9.15
CA PHE A 105 -9.47 4.25 -10.07
C PHE A 105 -10.10 4.61 -11.40
N TYR A 106 -9.42 4.26 -12.50
CA TYR A 106 -10.01 4.29 -13.83
C TYR A 106 -10.54 2.90 -14.14
N ILE A 107 -11.86 2.77 -14.25
CA ILE A 107 -12.53 1.50 -14.50
C ILE A 107 -13.00 1.44 -15.94
N THR A 108 -13.07 0.22 -16.50
CA THR A 108 -13.63 -0.04 -17.83
C THR A 108 -14.82 -0.98 -17.68
N GLY A 109 -15.94 -0.68 -18.34
CA GLY A 109 -17.20 -1.42 -18.26
C GLY A 109 -18.36 -0.50 -17.88
N ASP A 110 -19.56 -0.82 -18.37
CA ASP A 110 -20.80 -0.10 -18.05
C ASP A 110 -21.37 -0.55 -16.70
N ALA A 111 -22.04 0.37 -16.00
CA ALA A 111 -22.83 0.09 -14.81
C ALA A 111 -24.22 -0.46 -15.17
#